data_AF-A0A7V9LAS6-F1
#
_entry.id   AF-A0A7V9LAS6-F1
#
_cell.length_a   1.000
_cell.length_b   1.000
_cell.length_c   1.000
_cell.angle_alpha   90.00
_cell.angle_beta   90.00
_cell.angle_gamma   90.00
#
_symmetry.space_group_name_H-M   'P 1'
#
loop_
_entity.id
_entity.type
_entity.pdbx_description
1 polymer ?
#
loop_
_entity_poly.entity_id
_entity_poly.type
_entity_poly.pdbx_seq_one_letter_code
_entity_poly.pdbx_strand_id
1 'polypeptide(L)'
;MSVELAVSIARQVAGYLSAYHDRGRPYGALDSGSIVLKNEHHASVAFQDDRPGATTSDDVHALGLVLFRMVTGLPPTGSSSTMRTWRPEVPAELDALVKAMLSTDERPSMTDVTQRLAAIPVAPPESPEVAQLRKELVRARSSNDSAKALETLKQLIDVDRDRRGAWYFAAGELSRDDLQQRDEALEYFNYALDASWSEEPTDASMAMAPFEAIVRMLSDASDWKRLERAYRQVLNRMKSYATFNKLRAELYMKVGEIYRTRMGNESSASAAFEEARRLDPTIA
;
A
#
# COMPACT_ATOMS: atom_id res chain seq x y z
N MET A 1 -11.47 6.95 16.65
CA MET A 1 -10.41 6.68 15.66
C MET A 1 -9.06 6.82 16.35
N SER A 2 -8.08 5.98 16.00
CA SER A 2 -6.70 6.14 16.49
C SER A 2 -6.01 7.30 15.75
N VAL A 3 -4.93 7.84 16.33
CA VAL A 3 -4.17 8.94 15.70
C VAL A 3 -3.54 8.45 14.40
N GLU A 4 -3.04 7.23 14.41
CA GLU A 4 -2.45 6.50 13.29
C GLU A 4 -3.45 6.40 12.13
N LEU A 5 -4.65 5.90 12.40
CA LEU A 5 -5.67 5.78 11.36
C LEU A 5 -6.07 7.15 10.80
N ALA A 6 -6.21 8.17 11.65
CA ALA A 6 -6.53 9.52 11.22
C ALA A 6 -5.43 10.14 10.31
N VAL A 7 -4.16 9.93 10.64
CA VAL A 7 -3.03 10.39 9.81
C VAL A 7 -2.96 9.60 8.51
N SER A 8 -3.19 8.29 8.52
CA SER A 8 -3.23 7.45 7.31
C SER A 8 -4.31 7.93 6.34
N ILE A 9 -5.52 8.18 6.85
CA ILE A 9 -6.63 8.73 6.06
C ILE A 9 -6.28 10.11 5.52
N ALA A 10 -5.74 11.00 6.37
CA ALA A 10 -5.38 12.35 5.96
C ALA A 10 -4.29 12.37 4.87
N ARG A 11 -3.33 11.44 4.89
CA ARG A 11 -2.33 11.31 3.82
C ARG A 11 -2.96 11.01 2.46
N GLN A 12 -3.91 10.08 2.44
CA GLN A 12 -4.60 9.69 1.20
C GLN A 12 -5.43 10.84 0.65
N VAL A 13 -6.17 11.53 1.52
CA VAL A 13 -6.96 12.71 1.15
C VAL A 13 -6.06 13.85 0.68
N ALA A 14 -4.96 14.14 1.39
CA ALA A 14 -4.01 15.18 1.01
C ALA A 14 -3.36 14.90 -0.36
N GLY A 15 -2.96 13.66 -0.63
CA GLY A 15 -2.41 13.27 -1.92
C GLY A 15 -3.40 13.44 -3.07
N TYR A 16 -4.68 13.10 -2.83
CA TYR A 16 -5.75 13.35 -3.81
C TYR A 16 -5.95 14.84 -4.09
N LEU A 17 -6.03 15.66 -3.04
CA LEU A 17 -6.19 17.11 -3.17
C LEU A 17 -4.99 17.78 -3.83
N SER A 18 -3.76 17.35 -3.51
CA SER A 18 -2.54 17.86 -4.14
C SER A 18 -2.58 17.64 -5.65
N ALA A 19 -3.00 16.44 -6.10
CA ALA A 19 -3.12 16.16 -7.53
C ALA A 19 -4.20 17.01 -8.22
N TYR A 20 -5.25 17.42 -7.52
CA TYR A 20 -6.25 18.37 -8.03
C TYR A 20 -5.67 19.79 -8.15
N HIS A 21 -4.93 20.21 -7.11
CA HIS A 21 -4.28 21.52 -7.06
C HIS A 21 -3.23 21.68 -8.17
N ASP A 22 -2.46 20.64 -8.48
CA ASP A 22 -1.50 20.61 -9.58
C ASP A 22 -2.15 20.85 -10.96
N ARG A 23 -3.46 20.57 -11.08
CA ARG A 23 -4.27 20.84 -12.28
C ARG A 23 -4.94 22.21 -12.25
N GLY A 24 -4.60 23.06 -11.27
CA GLY A 24 -5.16 24.39 -11.09
C GLY A 24 -6.61 24.40 -10.61
N ARG A 25 -7.09 23.31 -10.01
CA ARG A 25 -8.48 23.18 -9.55
C ARG A 25 -8.56 22.92 -8.04
N PRO A 26 -9.27 23.76 -7.27
CA PRO A 26 -9.65 23.43 -5.90
C PRO A 26 -10.74 22.35 -5.90
N TYR A 27 -10.85 21.60 -4.81
CA TYR A 27 -11.90 20.60 -4.59
C TYR A 27 -13.19 21.26 -4.06
N GLY A 28 -13.07 22.18 -3.10
CA GLY A 28 -14.07 23.18 -2.73
C GLY A 28 -15.20 22.78 -1.77
N ALA A 29 -15.40 21.49 -1.51
CA ALA A 29 -16.44 21.01 -0.59
C ALA A 29 -15.99 19.84 0.29
N LEU A 30 -14.75 19.85 0.78
CA LEU A 30 -14.27 18.78 1.64
C LEU A 30 -14.92 18.88 3.03
N ASP A 31 -15.61 17.82 3.45
CA ASP A 31 -16.03 17.63 4.84
C ASP A 31 -15.87 16.16 5.26
N SER A 32 -16.26 15.84 6.51
CA SER A 32 -16.17 14.48 7.04
C SER A 32 -17.07 13.48 6.30
N GLY A 33 -18.16 13.93 5.69
CA GLY A 33 -19.07 13.12 4.87
C GLY A 33 -18.55 12.93 3.44
N SER A 34 -17.69 13.82 2.95
CA SER A 34 -17.00 13.66 1.65
C SER A 34 -15.91 12.57 1.70
N ILE A 35 -15.45 12.16 2.89
CA ILE A 35 -14.48 11.06 3.02
C ILE A 35 -15.21 9.71 3.03
N VAL A 36 -14.98 8.93 1.97
CA VAL A 36 -15.48 7.56 1.84
C VAL A 36 -14.37 6.61 2.27
N LEU A 37 -14.56 5.96 3.42
CA LEU A 37 -13.75 4.84 3.85
C LEU A 37 -14.16 3.61 3.04
N LYS A 38 -13.27 3.10 2.19
CA LYS A 38 -13.53 1.85 1.45
C LYS A 38 -13.23 0.64 2.33
N ASN A 39 -12.23 0.74 3.20
CA ASN A 39 -11.89 -0.26 4.21
C ASN A 39 -11.14 0.41 5.39
N GLU A 40 -10.62 -0.39 6.34
CA GLU A 40 -9.94 0.10 7.55
C GLU A 40 -8.69 0.93 7.27
N HIS A 41 -8.10 0.84 6.08
CA HIS A 41 -6.85 1.51 5.73
C HIS A 41 -6.93 2.39 4.49
N HIS A 42 -8.05 2.39 3.76
CA HIS A 42 -8.21 3.13 2.51
C HIS A 42 -9.36 4.13 2.55
N ALA A 43 -9.04 5.38 2.27
CA ALA A 43 -9.97 6.49 2.20
C ALA A 43 -9.86 7.21 0.86
N SER A 44 -11.01 7.57 0.31
CA SER A 44 -11.11 8.40 -0.88
C SER A 44 -12.04 9.57 -0.63
N VAL A 45 -11.94 10.61 -1.45
CA VAL A 45 -12.90 11.71 -1.40
C VAL A 45 -13.99 11.44 -2.45
N ALA A 46 -15.25 11.51 -2.06
CA ALA A 46 -16.38 11.39 -2.97
C ALA A 46 -16.30 12.48 -4.05
N PHE A 47 -16.75 12.18 -5.27
CA PHE A 47 -16.86 13.19 -6.30
C PHE A 47 -18.00 14.15 -5.94
N GLN A 48 -17.75 15.45 -5.94
CA GLN A 48 -18.78 16.44 -5.63
C GLN A 48 -18.69 17.63 -6.58
N ASP A 49 -19.84 18.28 -6.81
CA ASP A 49 -19.97 19.41 -7.72
C ASP A 49 -19.11 20.61 -7.29
N ASP A 50 -18.53 21.29 -8.29
CA ASP A 50 -17.72 22.49 -8.12
C ASP A 50 -18.43 23.50 -7.21
N ARG A 51 -17.77 23.90 -6.12
CA ARG A 51 -18.26 24.98 -5.26
C ARG A 51 -17.71 26.31 -5.79
N PRO A 52 -18.55 27.19 -6.39
CA PRO A 52 -18.06 28.41 -7.01
C PRO A 52 -17.35 29.31 -6.00
N GLY A 53 -16.12 29.72 -6.31
CA GLY A 53 -15.31 30.61 -5.46
C GLY A 53 -14.47 29.90 -4.39
N ALA A 54 -14.46 28.57 -4.33
CA ALA A 54 -13.51 27.85 -3.50
C ALA A 54 -12.06 28.08 -3.93
N THR A 55 -11.14 28.04 -2.96
CA THR A 55 -9.70 28.17 -3.19
C THR A 55 -8.95 26.92 -2.71
N THR A 56 -7.72 26.73 -3.17
CA THR A 56 -6.85 25.66 -2.67
C THR A 56 -6.56 25.81 -1.17
N SER A 57 -6.57 27.04 -0.65
CA SER A 57 -6.46 27.34 0.78
C SER A 57 -7.67 26.85 1.58
N ASP A 58 -8.87 26.89 0.99
CA ASP A 58 -10.09 26.37 1.64
C ASP A 58 -10.04 24.86 1.79
N ASP A 59 -9.46 24.14 0.82
CA ASP A 59 -9.27 22.69 0.91
C ASP A 59 -8.29 22.30 2.03
N VAL A 60 -7.21 23.08 2.19
CA VAL A 60 -6.25 22.89 3.29
C VAL A 60 -6.94 23.12 4.63
N HIS A 61 -7.73 24.18 4.76
CA HIS A 61 -8.50 24.45 5.97
C HIS A 61 -9.48 23.31 6.27
N ALA A 62 -10.26 22.90 5.26
CA ALA A 62 -11.22 21.83 5.39
C ALA A 62 -10.57 20.51 5.84
N LEU A 63 -9.42 20.15 5.26
CA LEU A 63 -8.69 18.96 5.68
C LEU A 63 -8.20 19.08 7.13
N GLY A 64 -7.79 20.28 7.55
CA GLY A 64 -7.42 20.57 8.94
C GLY A 64 -8.57 20.33 9.91
N LEU A 65 -9.78 20.78 9.56
CA LEU A 65 -10.99 20.57 10.37
C LEU A 65 -11.35 19.09 10.48
N VAL A 66 -11.29 18.39 9.35
CA VAL A 66 -11.60 16.96 9.30
C VAL A 66 -10.59 16.16 10.13
N LEU A 67 -9.30 16.43 9.98
CA LEU A 67 -8.24 15.78 10.74
C LEU A 67 -8.35 16.06 12.24
N PHE A 68 -8.60 17.31 12.63
CA PHE A 68 -8.85 17.67 14.03
C PHE A 68 -10.02 16.85 14.61
N ARG A 69 -11.12 16.75 13.88
CA ARG A 69 -12.32 16.01 14.30
C ARG A 69 -12.10 14.49 14.33
N MET A 70 -11.37 13.93 13.37
CA MET A 70 -11.02 12.51 13.37
C MET A 70 -10.21 12.12 14.60
N VAL A 71 -9.23 12.96 14.96
CA VAL A 71 -8.35 12.73 16.12
C VAL A 71 -9.09 12.95 17.43
N THR A 72 -9.76 14.09 17.61
CA THR A 72 -10.33 14.50 18.91
C THR A 72 -11.77 14.06 19.13
N GLY A 73 -12.51 13.74 18.06
CA GLY A 73 -13.96 13.54 18.09
C GLY A 73 -14.77 14.84 18.20
N LEU A 74 -14.11 16.01 18.28
CA LEU A 74 -14.70 17.31 18.55
C LEU A 74 -14.32 18.32 17.45
N PRO A 75 -15.14 19.37 17.20
CA PRO A 75 -14.69 20.50 16.40
C PRO A 75 -13.68 21.37 17.18
N PRO A 76 -12.75 22.07 16.50
CA PRO A 76 -11.86 23.01 17.18
C PRO A 76 -12.65 24.19 17.77
N THR A 77 -12.38 24.55 19.03
CA THR A 77 -13.05 25.66 19.73
C THR A 77 -12.12 26.88 19.83
N GLY A 78 -12.27 27.82 18.89
CA GLY A 78 -11.46 29.04 18.84
C GLY A 78 -10.01 28.83 18.36
N SER A 79 -9.26 29.93 18.24
CA SER A 79 -7.94 29.98 17.60
C SER A 79 -6.79 29.32 18.38
N SER A 80 -7.00 29.03 19.68
CA SER A 80 -5.99 28.42 20.56
C SER A 80 -6.21 26.92 20.81
N SER A 81 -7.24 26.32 20.23
CA SER A 81 -7.52 24.89 20.40
C SER A 81 -6.41 24.02 19.80
N THR A 82 -5.83 23.14 20.62
CA THR A 82 -4.88 22.12 20.16
C THR A 82 -5.48 20.74 20.35
N MET A 83 -5.09 19.78 19.49
CA MET A 83 -5.50 18.40 19.65
C MET A 83 -4.91 17.81 20.93
N ARG A 84 -3.70 18.25 21.30
CA ARG A 84 -2.98 17.81 22.51
C ARG A 84 -3.65 18.21 23.82
N THR A 85 -4.52 19.23 23.83
CA THR A 85 -5.36 19.54 25.00
C THR A 85 -6.31 18.38 25.34
N TRP A 86 -6.80 17.66 24.34
CA TRP A 86 -7.75 16.57 24.50
C TRP A 86 -7.11 15.18 24.41
N ARG A 87 -6.01 15.09 23.66
CA ARG A 87 -5.27 13.86 23.33
C ARG A 87 -3.76 14.11 23.49
N PRO A 88 -3.21 14.10 24.72
CA PRO A 88 -1.80 14.41 24.97
C PRO A 88 -0.80 13.54 24.19
N GLU A 89 -1.21 12.34 23.79
CA GLU A 89 -0.47 11.37 22.97
C GLU A 89 -0.27 11.79 21.51
N VAL A 90 -1.00 12.80 21.03
CA VAL A 90 -0.85 13.30 19.65
C VAL A 90 0.57 13.84 19.42
N PRO A 91 1.26 13.41 18.35
CA PRO A 91 2.58 13.93 17.98
C PRO A 91 2.57 15.45 17.86
N ALA A 92 3.61 16.11 18.38
CA ALA A 92 3.70 17.57 18.37
C ALA A 92 3.72 18.14 16.94
N GLU A 93 4.32 17.38 16.01
CA GLU A 93 4.40 17.70 14.59
C GLU A 93 3.03 17.69 13.92
N LEU A 94 2.17 16.73 14.30
CA LEU A 94 0.79 16.62 13.84
C LEU A 94 -0.05 17.80 14.35
N ASP A 95 0.08 18.11 15.64
CA ASP A 95 -0.61 19.23 16.28
C ASP A 95 -0.22 20.58 15.65
N ALA A 96 1.08 20.79 15.43
CA ALA A 96 1.59 21.99 14.77
C ALA A 96 1.15 22.08 13.29
N LEU A 97 1.03 20.96 12.59
CA LEU A 97 0.54 20.93 11.22
C LEU A 97 -0.93 21.31 11.14
N VAL A 98 -1.79 20.67 11.93
CA VAL A 98 -3.22 20.99 11.95
C VAL A 98 -3.46 22.43 12.37
N LYS A 99 -2.69 22.95 13.34
CA LYS A 99 -2.77 24.38 13.71
C LYS A 99 -2.44 25.31 12.54
N ALA A 100 -1.42 24.98 11.74
CA ALA A 100 -1.08 25.75 10.54
C ALA A 100 -2.17 25.67 9.47
N MET A 101 -2.80 24.49 9.29
CA MET A 101 -3.91 24.30 8.34
C MET A 101 -5.17 25.08 8.76
N LEU A 102 -5.40 25.23 10.07
CA LEU A 102 -6.53 25.97 10.63
C LEU A 102 -6.28 27.49 10.78
N SER A 103 -5.09 27.97 10.39
CA SER A 103 -4.73 29.39 10.49
C SER A 103 -5.65 30.28 9.66
N THR A 104 -5.89 31.52 10.13
CA THR A 104 -6.60 32.56 9.37
C THR A 104 -5.67 33.40 8.49
N ASP A 105 -4.37 33.33 8.74
CA ASP A 105 -3.37 34.19 8.11
C ASP A 105 -2.79 33.50 6.87
N GLU A 106 -1.73 32.72 7.05
CA GLU A 106 -1.09 31.94 5.99
C GLU A 106 -1.24 30.44 6.29
N ARG A 107 -1.69 29.68 5.28
CA ARG A 107 -1.83 28.22 5.34
C ARG A 107 -0.78 27.57 4.45
N PRO A 108 -0.26 26.39 4.83
CA PRO A 108 0.67 25.64 3.99
C PRO A 108 0.00 25.23 2.66
N SER A 109 0.80 24.98 1.63
CA SER A 109 0.29 24.37 0.40
C SER A 109 -0.11 22.91 0.66
N MET A 110 -0.98 22.33 -0.17
CA MET A 110 -1.34 20.91 -0.03
C MET A 110 -0.13 19.99 -0.26
N THR A 111 0.85 20.42 -1.06
CA THR A 111 2.13 19.73 -1.22
C THR A 111 2.92 19.70 0.10
N ASP A 112 3.03 20.83 0.80
CA ASP A 112 3.69 20.91 2.11
C ASP A 112 2.96 20.07 3.16
N VAL A 113 1.61 20.09 3.15
CA VAL A 113 0.78 19.25 4.01
C VAL A 113 1.09 17.77 3.77
N THR A 114 1.17 17.36 2.50
CA THR A 114 1.45 15.98 2.11
C THR A 114 2.84 15.55 2.60
N GLN A 115 3.86 16.40 2.41
CA GLN A 115 5.21 16.14 2.89
C GLN A 115 5.28 16.03 4.42
N ARG A 116 4.62 16.95 5.15
CA ARG A 116 4.61 16.94 6.62
C ARG A 116 3.82 15.77 7.19
N LEU A 117 2.69 15.40 6.59
CA LEU A 117 1.95 14.20 6.97
C LEU A 117 2.78 12.94 6.72
N ALA A 118 3.53 12.86 5.63
CA ALA A 118 4.43 11.74 5.32
C ALA A 118 5.56 11.56 6.35
N ALA A 119 5.98 12.64 7.02
CA ALA A 119 7.01 12.60 8.07
C ALA A 119 6.48 12.13 9.43
N ILE A 120 5.18 12.19 9.69
CA ILE A 120 4.57 11.76 10.96
C ILE A 120 4.47 10.24 10.98
N PRO A 121 5.09 9.51 11.93
CA PRO A 121 5.00 8.06 11.97
C PRO A 121 3.56 7.58 12.20
N VAL A 122 3.07 6.70 11.33
CA VAL A 122 1.67 6.21 11.30
C VAL A 122 1.56 4.73 11.65
N ALA A 123 2.68 4.02 11.68
CA ALA A 123 2.66 2.68 12.22
C ALA A 123 2.38 2.76 13.73
N PRO A 124 1.60 1.83 14.32
CA PRO A 124 1.57 1.71 15.76
C PRO A 124 3.01 1.65 16.28
N PRO A 125 3.31 2.25 17.44
CA PRO A 125 4.63 2.17 18.02
C PRO A 125 5.02 0.69 18.06
N GLU A 126 6.11 0.40 17.34
CA GLU A 126 6.63 -0.96 17.20
C GLU A 126 6.75 -1.57 18.59
N SER A 127 6.16 -2.75 18.79
CA SER A 127 6.21 -3.38 20.11
C SER A 127 7.68 -3.55 20.52
N PRO A 128 8.02 -3.44 21.81
CA PRO A 128 9.41 -3.60 22.25
C PRO A 128 10.04 -4.91 21.77
N GLU A 129 9.22 -5.96 21.65
CA GLU A 129 9.60 -7.25 21.09
C GLU A 129 9.99 -7.15 19.61
N VAL A 130 9.14 -6.55 18.77
CA VAL A 130 9.43 -6.37 17.34
C VAL A 130 10.66 -5.48 17.12
N ALA A 131 10.81 -4.43 17.92
CA ALA A 131 11.98 -3.54 17.86
C ALA A 131 13.27 -4.29 18.24
N GLN A 132 13.21 -5.17 19.23
CA GLN A 132 14.34 -6.00 19.65
C GLN A 132 14.70 -7.02 18.56
N LEU A 133 13.73 -7.74 18.01
CA LEU A 133 13.95 -8.71 16.93
C LEU A 133 14.54 -8.04 15.68
N ARG A 134 14.12 -6.83 15.33
CA ARG A 134 14.73 -6.10 14.21
C ARG A 134 16.20 -5.73 14.48
N LYS A 135 16.56 -5.32 15.69
CA LYS A 135 17.97 -5.09 16.06
C LYS A 135 18.78 -6.37 15.94
N GLU A 136 18.21 -7.50 16.34
CA GLU A 136 18.84 -8.82 16.21
C GLU A 136 19.02 -9.23 14.75
N LEU A 137 18.01 -9.01 13.90
CA LEU A 137 18.08 -9.24 12.46
C LEU A 137 19.20 -8.42 11.82
N VAL A 138 19.30 -7.12 12.16
CA VAL A 138 20.38 -6.24 11.66
C VAL A 138 21.74 -6.76 12.10
N ARG A 139 21.88 -7.20 13.36
CA ARG A 139 23.12 -7.79 13.87
C ARG A 139 23.47 -9.08 13.11
N ALA A 140 22.51 -9.98 12.91
CA ALA A 140 22.72 -11.23 12.19
C ALA A 140 23.16 -10.98 10.74
N ARG A 141 22.49 -10.08 10.03
CA ARG A 141 22.88 -9.65 8.66
C ARG A 141 24.28 -9.05 8.62
N SER A 142 24.61 -8.19 9.59
CA SER A 142 25.94 -7.54 9.66
C SER A 142 27.07 -8.54 9.93
N SER A 143 26.78 -9.62 10.66
CA SER A 143 27.71 -10.72 10.92
C SER A 143 27.67 -11.82 9.84
N ASN A 144 26.90 -11.63 8.76
CA ASN A 144 26.69 -12.60 7.70
C ASN A 144 26.19 -13.98 8.19
N ASP A 145 25.39 -13.97 9.26
CA ASP A 145 24.77 -15.16 9.85
C ASP A 145 23.34 -15.31 9.29
N SER A 146 23.26 -15.84 8.07
CA SER A 146 22.01 -15.98 7.31
C SER A 146 21.04 -16.97 7.97
N ALA A 147 21.53 -17.99 8.69
CA ALA A 147 20.67 -18.92 9.41
C ALA A 147 19.94 -18.23 10.56
N LYS A 148 20.67 -17.46 11.37
CA LYS A 148 20.09 -16.66 12.45
C LYS A 148 19.17 -15.57 11.92
N ALA A 149 19.56 -14.89 10.85
CA ALA A 149 18.71 -13.88 10.22
C ALA A 149 17.37 -14.47 9.76
N LEU A 150 17.36 -15.69 9.21
CA LEU A 150 16.13 -16.37 8.81
C LEU A 150 15.28 -16.75 10.03
N GLU A 151 15.89 -17.24 11.10
CA GLU A 151 15.17 -17.54 12.35
C GLU A 151 14.51 -16.28 12.95
N THR A 152 15.23 -15.16 12.99
CA THR A 152 14.67 -13.89 13.46
C THR A 152 13.53 -13.39 12.56
N LEU A 153 13.63 -13.58 11.24
CA LEU A 153 12.53 -13.25 10.31
C LEU A 153 11.29 -14.12 10.56
N LYS A 154 11.46 -15.42 10.85
CA LYS A 154 10.34 -16.31 11.22
C LYS A 154 9.64 -15.83 12.49
N GLN A 155 10.40 -15.40 13.50
CA GLN A 155 9.81 -14.82 14.71
C GLN A 155 9.07 -13.50 14.41
N LEU A 156 9.64 -12.61 13.60
CA LEU A 156 9.00 -11.36 13.17
C LEU A 156 7.68 -11.62 12.42
N ILE A 157 7.64 -12.63 11.55
CA ILE A 157 6.42 -13.06 10.86
C ILE A 157 5.31 -13.38 11.87
N ASP A 158 5.62 -14.06 12.97
CA ASP A 158 4.62 -14.46 13.96
C ASP A 158 4.09 -13.26 14.77
N VAL A 159 4.97 -12.35 15.17
CA VAL A 159 4.62 -11.24 16.10
C VAL A 159 4.16 -9.95 15.40
N ASP A 160 4.57 -9.70 14.17
CA ASP A 160 4.30 -8.46 13.43
C ASP A 160 3.42 -8.73 12.22
N ARG A 161 2.10 -8.85 12.49
CA ARG A 161 1.09 -9.20 11.49
C ARG A 161 0.96 -8.14 10.41
N ASP A 162 1.07 -6.87 10.77
CA ASP A 162 0.87 -5.74 9.87
C ASP A 162 1.96 -5.67 8.78
N ARG A 163 3.18 -6.09 9.12
CA ARG A 163 4.32 -6.10 8.18
C ARG A 163 4.73 -7.50 7.74
N ARG A 164 3.89 -8.50 8.00
CA ARG A 164 4.16 -9.91 7.73
C ARG A 164 4.54 -10.19 6.27
N GLY A 165 3.88 -9.53 5.31
CA GLY A 165 4.22 -9.65 3.89
C GLY A 165 5.67 -9.23 3.58
N ALA A 166 6.14 -8.14 4.19
CA ALA A 166 7.52 -7.67 4.04
C ALA A 166 8.53 -8.63 4.68
N TRP A 167 8.19 -9.21 5.85
CA TRP A 167 9.06 -10.20 6.51
C TRP A 167 9.16 -11.51 5.73
N TYR A 168 8.05 -11.98 5.15
CA TYR A 168 8.09 -13.11 4.21
C TYR A 168 8.95 -12.79 2.98
N PHE A 169 8.82 -11.60 2.39
CA PHE A 169 9.63 -11.24 1.23
C PHE A 169 11.13 -11.25 1.56
N ALA A 170 11.52 -10.64 2.68
CA ALA A 170 12.90 -10.63 3.15
C ALA A 170 13.44 -12.04 3.46
N ALA A 171 12.59 -12.95 3.97
CA ALA A 171 12.94 -14.36 4.18
C ALA A 171 13.15 -15.07 2.83
N GLY A 172 12.31 -14.81 1.84
CA GLY A 172 12.46 -15.33 0.49
C GLY A 172 13.76 -14.90 -0.17
N GLU A 173 14.13 -13.61 -0.07
CA GLU A 173 15.40 -13.10 -0.59
C GLU A 173 16.60 -13.75 0.10
N LEU A 174 16.57 -13.85 1.43
CA LEU A 174 17.62 -14.49 2.22
C LEU A 174 17.79 -15.97 1.87
N SER A 175 16.68 -16.71 1.77
CA SER A 175 16.69 -18.12 1.38
C SER A 175 17.19 -18.32 -0.06
N ARG A 176 16.87 -17.41 -0.98
CA ARG A 176 17.31 -17.46 -2.38
C ARG A 176 18.79 -17.15 -2.52
N ASP A 177 19.23 -16.04 -1.95
CA ASP A 177 20.54 -15.44 -2.25
C ASP A 177 21.65 -15.99 -1.35
N ASP A 178 21.39 -16.15 -0.06
CA ASP A 178 22.43 -16.53 0.91
C ASP A 178 22.41 -18.04 1.18
N LEU A 179 21.23 -18.60 1.43
CA LEU A 179 21.09 -20.01 1.83
C LEU A 179 20.95 -20.96 0.65
N GLN A 180 20.70 -20.43 -0.56
CA GLN A 180 20.49 -21.19 -1.79
C GLN A 180 19.37 -22.25 -1.68
N GLN A 181 18.41 -22.03 -0.78
CA GLN A 181 17.23 -22.86 -0.53
C GLN A 181 16.09 -22.45 -1.45
N ARG A 182 16.19 -22.83 -2.73
CA ARG A 182 15.28 -22.36 -3.78
C ARG A 182 13.81 -22.67 -3.55
N ASP A 183 13.47 -23.89 -3.12
CA ASP A 183 12.07 -24.25 -2.86
C ASP A 183 11.49 -23.46 -1.67
N GLU A 184 12.26 -23.31 -0.58
CA GLU A 184 11.82 -22.52 0.59
C GLU A 184 11.65 -21.03 0.25
N ALA A 185 12.55 -20.48 -0.58
CA ALA A 185 12.41 -19.12 -1.08
C ALA A 185 11.13 -18.92 -1.89
N LEU A 186 10.76 -19.87 -2.75
CA LEU A 186 9.49 -19.83 -3.49
C LEU A 186 8.29 -19.87 -2.55
N GLU A 187 8.32 -20.67 -1.48
CA GLU A 187 7.25 -20.68 -0.47
C GLU A 187 7.12 -19.31 0.20
N TYR A 188 8.23 -18.71 0.65
CA TYR A 188 8.21 -17.39 1.27
C TYR A 188 7.70 -16.29 0.34
N PHE A 189 8.09 -16.29 -0.94
CA PHE A 189 7.54 -15.32 -1.88
C PHE A 189 6.04 -15.52 -2.12
N ASN A 190 5.54 -16.76 -2.12
CA ASN A 190 4.10 -17.01 -2.19
C ASN A 190 3.38 -16.50 -0.94
N TYR A 191 3.93 -16.69 0.26
CA TYR A 191 3.35 -16.14 1.49
C TYR A 191 3.37 -14.61 1.51
N ALA A 192 4.45 -13.98 1.02
CA ALA A 192 4.53 -12.53 0.86
C ALA A 192 3.47 -12.00 -0.10
N LEU A 193 3.28 -12.70 -1.22
CA LEU A 193 2.26 -12.40 -2.20
C LEU A 193 0.86 -12.51 -1.58
N ASP A 194 0.54 -13.61 -0.89
CA ASP A 194 -0.75 -13.80 -0.22
C ASP A 194 -1.05 -12.69 0.80
N ALA A 195 -0.07 -12.32 1.61
CA ALA A 195 -0.20 -11.21 2.55
C ALA A 195 -0.45 -9.85 1.86
N SER A 196 -0.08 -9.70 0.58
CA SER A 196 -0.31 -8.47 -0.19
C SER A 196 -1.73 -8.37 -0.77
N TRP A 197 -2.50 -9.46 -0.76
CA TRP A 197 -3.88 -9.52 -1.28
C TRP A 197 -4.93 -9.71 -0.17
N SER A 198 -4.55 -9.54 1.11
CA SER A 198 -5.47 -9.74 2.25
C SER A 198 -6.54 -8.64 2.39
N GLU A 199 -6.35 -7.51 1.71
CA GLU A 199 -7.27 -6.36 1.68
C GLU A 199 -7.64 -6.00 0.24
N GLU A 200 -8.73 -5.24 0.05
CA GLU A 200 -9.08 -4.70 -1.28
C GLU A 200 -7.96 -3.77 -1.78
N PRO A 201 -7.15 -4.19 -2.77
CA PRO A 201 -5.97 -3.44 -3.15
C PRO A 201 -6.37 -2.26 -4.03
N THR A 202 -5.82 -1.07 -3.76
CA THR A 202 -6.02 0.11 -4.63
C THR A 202 -5.21 -0.02 -5.92
N ASP A 203 -4.03 -0.64 -5.81
CA ASP A 203 -3.17 -1.03 -6.92
C ASP A 203 -2.49 -2.37 -6.60
N ALA A 204 -1.72 -2.90 -7.56
CA ALA A 204 -1.04 -4.19 -7.40
C ALA A 204 0.41 -4.07 -6.91
N SER A 205 0.89 -2.88 -6.56
CA SER A 205 2.32 -2.58 -6.35
C SER A 205 2.97 -3.48 -5.29
N MET A 206 2.33 -3.66 -4.15
CA MET A 206 2.80 -4.50 -3.03
C MET A 206 2.96 -5.97 -3.43
N ALA A 207 2.13 -6.44 -4.37
CA ALA A 207 2.15 -7.80 -4.86
C ALA A 207 3.14 -8.03 -6.02
N MET A 208 3.64 -6.98 -6.67
CA MET A 208 4.51 -7.14 -7.86
C MET A 208 5.87 -7.71 -7.50
N ALA A 209 6.56 -7.19 -6.48
CA ALA A 209 7.92 -7.62 -6.17
C ALA A 209 8.02 -9.12 -5.79
N PRO A 210 7.16 -9.69 -4.92
CA PRO A 210 7.15 -11.13 -4.67
C PRO A 210 6.82 -11.96 -5.92
N PHE A 211 5.89 -11.47 -6.74
CA PHE A 211 5.51 -12.17 -7.96
C PHE A 211 6.63 -12.20 -9.00
N GLU A 212 7.31 -11.08 -9.22
CA GLU A 212 8.47 -10.98 -10.12
C GLU A 212 9.61 -11.90 -9.67
N ALA A 213 9.86 -12.00 -8.36
CA ALA A 213 10.84 -12.92 -7.80
C ALA A 213 10.51 -14.39 -8.13
N ILE A 214 9.24 -14.79 -7.96
CA ILE A 214 8.75 -16.13 -8.33
C ILE A 214 8.92 -16.37 -9.84
N VAL A 215 8.49 -15.42 -10.68
CA VAL A 215 8.57 -15.53 -12.14
C VAL A 215 10.02 -15.72 -12.58
N ARG A 216 10.94 -14.92 -12.06
CA ARG A 216 12.37 -15.00 -12.37
C ARG A 216 12.95 -16.36 -11.98
N MET A 217 12.73 -16.79 -10.73
CA MET A 217 13.26 -18.06 -10.23
C MET A 217 12.77 -19.27 -11.05
N LEU A 218 11.48 -19.31 -11.38
CA LEU A 218 10.90 -20.42 -12.13
C LEU A 218 11.30 -20.39 -13.62
N SER A 219 11.45 -19.19 -14.20
CA SER A 219 11.94 -19.03 -15.57
C SER A 219 13.40 -19.47 -15.70
N ASP A 220 14.26 -19.05 -14.77
CA ASP A 220 15.68 -19.43 -14.75
C ASP A 220 15.84 -20.95 -14.56
N ALA A 221 14.96 -21.58 -13.78
CA ALA A 221 14.91 -23.02 -13.59
C ALA A 221 14.25 -23.78 -14.76
N SER A 222 13.67 -23.07 -15.74
CA SER A 222 12.85 -23.65 -16.81
C SER A 222 11.67 -24.51 -16.29
N ASP A 223 11.16 -24.22 -15.09
CA ASP A 223 10.00 -24.91 -14.51
C ASP A 223 8.70 -24.25 -15.00
N TRP A 224 8.41 -24.47 -16.28
CA TRP A 224 7.28 -23.84 -16.97
C TRP A 224 5.93 -24.20 -16.35
N LYS A 225 5.81 -25.39 -15.76
CA LYS A 225 4.57 -25.83 -15.11
C LYS A 225 4.31 -25.04 -13.82
N ARG A 226 5.32 -24.89 -12.96
CA ARG A 226 5.18 -24.05 -11.76
C ARG A 226 5.03 -22.58 -12.13
N LEU A 227 5.73 -22.11 -13.16
CA LEU A 227 5.64 -20.72 -13.62
C LEU A 227 4.21 -20.37 -14.05
N GLU A 228 3.63 -21.19 -14.92
CA GLU A 228 2.25 -21.05 -15.38
C GLU A 228 1.25 -21.04 -14.23
N ARG A 229 1.42 -21.96 -13.26
CA ARG A 229 0.60 -22.02 -12.05
C ARG A 229 0.70 -20.74 -11.22
N ALA A 230 1.89 -20.14 -11.09
CA ALA A 230 2.08 -18.89 -10.36
C ALA A 230 1.30 -17.73 -11.00
N TYR A 231 1.37 -17.59 -12.33
CA TYR A 231 0.57 -16.61 -13.07
C TYR A 231 -0.94 -16.81 -12.84
N ARG A 232 -1.44 -18.06 -12.94
CA ARG A 232 -2.86 -18.35 -12.70
C ARG A 232 -3.31 -18.01 -11.28
N GLN A 233 -2.47 -18.24 -10.27
CA GLN A 233 -2.82 -17.90 -8.90
C GLN A 233 -2.98 -16.38 -8.73
N VAL A 234 -2.10 -15.57 -9.30
CA VAL A 234 -2.25 -14.10 -9.31
C VAL A 234 -3.53 -13.65 -10.02
N LEU A 235 -3.77 -14.20 -11.22
CA LEU A 235 -5.00 -13.94 -11.99
C LEU A 235 -6.26 -14.26 -11.17
N ASN A 236 -6.24 -15.37 -10.42
CA ASN A 236 -7.36 -15.76 -9.57
C ASN A 236 -7.56 -14.81 -8.36
N ARG A 237 -6.48 -14.25 -7.79
CA ARG A 237 -6.58 -13.24 -6.72
C ARG A 237 -7.15 -11.92 -7.23
N MET A 238 -6.84 -11.54 -8.47
CA MET A 238 -7.32 -10.30 -9.09
C MET A 238 -8.74 -10.39 -9.68
N LYS A 239 -9.32 -11.58 -9.83
CA LYS A 239 -10.51 -11.79 -10.69
C LYS A 239 -11.76 -11.01 -10.28
N SER A 240 -11.89 -10.68 -8.99
CA SER A 240 -13.02 -9.96 -8.43
C SER A 240 -12.90 -8.44 -8.58
N TYR A 241 -11.75 -7.93 -8.99
CA TYR A 241 -11.45 -6.50 -9.04
C TYR A 241 -11.34 -6.02 -10.49
N ALA A 242 -12.41 -5.38 -10.98
CA ALA A 242 -12.49 -4.88 -12.36
C ALA A 242 -11.37 -3.87 -12.70
N THR A 243 -10.87 -3.12 -11.70
CA THR A 243 -9.74 -2.20 -11.81
C THR A 243 -8.48 -2.86 -12.39
N PHE A 244 -8.32 -4.18 -12.21
CA PHE A 244 -7.17 -4.93 -12.71
C PHE A 244 -7.38 -5.59 -14.07
N ASN A 245 -8.49 -5.34 -14.79
CA ASN A 245 -8.76 -6.05 -16.06
C ASN A 245 -7.65 -5.90 -17.11
N LYS A 246 -7.04 -4.71 -17.24
CA LYS A 246 -5.90 -4.50 -18.16
C LYS A 246 -4.69 -5.34 -17.78
N LEU A 247 -4.27 -5.25 -16.50
CA LEU A 247 -3.17 -6.06 -15.98
C LEU A 247 -3.46 -7.57 -16.11
N ARG A 248 -4.70 -7.99 -15.83
CA ARG A 248 -5.12 -9.39 -16.02
C ARG A 248 -5.01 -9.82 -17.47
N ALA A 249 -5.39 -8.97 -18.43
CA ALA A 249 -5.24 -9.26 -19.85
C ALA A 249 -3.75 -9.49 -20.21
N GLU A 250 -2.85 -8.61 -19.77
CA GLU A 250 -1.40 -8.76 -19.96
C GLU A 250 -0.85 -10.07 -19.35
N LEU A 251 -1.29 -10.42 -18.14
CA LEU A 251 -0.90 -11.68 -17.49
C LEU A 251 -1.44 -12.91 -18.22
N TYR A 252 -2.67 -12.86 -18.77
CA TYR A 252 -3.19 -13.93 -19.61
C TYR A 252 -2.41 -14.08 -20.92
N MET A 253 -1.93 -12.98 -21.52
CA MET A 253 -1.02 -13.05 -22.68
C MET A 253 0.25 -13.82 -22.32
N LYS A 254 0.85 -13.55 -21.15
CA LYS A 254 2.03 -14.28 -20.66
C LYS A 254 1.75 -15.77 -20.44
N VAL A 255 0.61 -16.13 -19.86
CA VAL A 255 0.18 -17.54 -19.71
C VAL A 255 0.03 -18.21 -21.07
N GLY A 256 -0.61 -17.55 -22.04
CA GLY A 256 -0.76 -18.06 -23.40
C GLY A 256 0.58 -18.28 -24.10
N GLU A 257 1.52 -17.34 -23.94
CA GLU A 257 2.89 -17.47 -24.45
C GLU A 257 3.62 -18.68 -23.85
N ILE A 258 3.51 -18.90 -22.53
CA ILE A 258 4.10 -20.06 -21.85
C ILE A 258 3.50 -21.36 -22.40
N TYR A 259 2.17 -21.45 -22.51
CA TYR A 259 1.51 -22.64 -23.04
C TYR A 259 1.93 -22.96 -24.46
N ARG A 260 1.94 -21.96 -25.35
CA ARG A 260 2.30 -22.13 -26.76
C ARG A 260 3.77 -22.50 -26.92
N THR A 261 4.67 -21.69 -26.36
CA THR A 261 6.10 -21.76 -26.70
C THR A 261 6.89 -22.75 -25.83
N ARG A 262 6.50 -22.94 -24.57
CA ARG A 262 7.24 -23.77 -23.61
C ARG A 262 6.61 -25.12 -23.35
N MET A 263 5.27 -25.21 -23.44
CA MET A 263 4.54 -26.44 -23.15
C MET A 263 3.92 -27.11 -24.38
N GLY A 264 3.89 -26.45 -25.54
CA GLY A 264 3.28 -26.98 -26.77
C GLY A 264 1.77 -27.25 -26.65
N ASN A 265 1.09 -26.58 -25.71
CA ASN A 265 -0.34 -26.77 -25.45
C ASN A 265 -1.16 -25.67 -26.12
N GLU A 266 -1.37 -25.81 -27.42
CA GLU A 266 -2.08 -24.85 -28.26
C GLU A 266 -3.51 -24.57 -27.78
N SER A 267 -4.21 -25.60 -27.30
CA SER A 267 -5.58 -25.48 -26.80
C SER A 267 -5.66 -24.54 -25.59
N SER A 268 -4.74 -24.70 -24.63
CA SER A 268 -4.68 -23.84 -23.44
C SER A 268 -4.14 -22.46 -23.76
N ALA A 269 -3.24 -22.34 -24.75
CA ALA A 269 -2.77 -21.05 -25.23
C ALA A 269 -3.91 -20.23 -25.84
N SER A 270 -4.71 -20.82 -26.74
CA SER A 270 -5.87 -20.15 -27.36
C SER A 270 -6.85 -19.65 -26.30
N ALA A 271 -7.20 -20.49 -25.32
CA ALA A 271 -8.09 -20.10 -24.24
C ALA A 271 -7.56 -18.91 -23.41
N ALA A 272 -6.25 -18.89 -23.12
CA ALA A 272 -5.63 -17.77 -22.41
C ALA A 272 -5.67 -16.47 -23.23
N PHE A 273 -5.35 -16.53 -24.52
CA PHE A 273 -5.40 -15.36 -25.41
C PHE A 273 -6.84 -14.84 -25.60
N GLU A 274 -7.82 -15.73 -25.68
CA GLU A 274 -9.23 -15.35 -25.76
C GLU A 274 -9.70 -14.61 -24.50
N GLU A 275 -9.30 -15.08 -23.31
CA GLU A 275 -9.60 -14.38 -22.06
C GLU A 275 -8.90 -13.02 -21.96
N ALA A 276 -7.65 -12.91 -22.43
CA ALA A 276 -6.96 -11.63 -22.52
C ALA A 276 -7.76 -10.62 -23.36
N ARG A 277 -8.17 -11.01 -24.57
CA ARG A 277 -8.96 -10.16 -25.49
C ARG A 277 -10.36 -9.84 -24.96
N ARG A 278 -10.96 -10.74 -24.17
CA ARG A 278 -12.24 -10.47 -23.51
C ARG A 278 -12.12 -9.40 -22.42
N LEU A 279 -11.02 -9.40 -21.68
CA LEU A 279 -10.74 -8.44 -20.60
C LEU A 279 -10.29 -7.09 -21.14
N ASP A 280 -9.49 -7.08 -22.21
CA ASP A 280 -9.06 -5.88 -22.92
C ASP A 280 -9.10 -6.13 -24.44
N PRO A 281 -10.15 -5.67 -25.15
CA PRO A 281 -10.26 -5.81 -26.60
C PRO A 281 -9.17 -5.08 -27.40
N THR A 282 -8.38 -4.20 -26.77
CA THR A 282 -7.30 -3.45 -27.43
C THR A 282 -5.95 -4.15 -27.35
N ILE A 283 -5.84 -5.26 -26.60
CA ILE A 283 -4.61 -6.03 -26.47
C ILE A 283 -4.28 -6.72 -27.81
N ALA A 284 -3.02 -6.61 -28.24
CA ALA A 284 -2.54 -7.04 -29.55
C ALA A 284 -2.32 -8.56 -29.64
#